data_AF-A0A7C5P4E0-F1
#
_entry.id   AF-A0A7C5P4E0-F1
#
_cell.length_a   1.000
_cell.length_b   1.000
_cell.length_c   1.000
_cell.angle_alpha   90.00
_cell.angle_beta   90.00
_cell.angle_gamma   90.00
#
_symmetry.space_group_name_H-M   'P 1'
#
loop_
_entity.id
_entity.type
_entity.pdbx_description
1 polymer ?
#
loop_
_entity_poly.entity_id
_entity_poly.type
_entity_poly.pdbx_seq_one_letter_code
_entity_poly.pdbx_strand_id
1 'polypeptide(L)'
;MMDEQARILRGKILGALLRDARLDAGKSMKEVGKLIGVSSATISSYEHGRRLISLPELELLAYHLDVPLQRFIEPSTEDLEEEPHFDPQVMITLRQRMIAAMLRQRRLELGLSQKQLATAASMPPSRVSAYERGDRAIPIPDLENLLKVLDQNVSEYLDREGPIGKWHRSQEAFERFRELPEDLQEFFSDEEHRTYLRMAQQLSRIPLEDLRAVAEALQDLVA
;
A
#
# COMPACT_ATOMS: atom_id res chain seq x y z
N MET A 1 16.24 -35.93 4.98
CA MET A 1 17.39 -35.03 5.16
C MET A 1 17.41 -34.09 3.97
N MET A 2 17.57 -32.79 4.20
CA MET A 2 17.72 -31.82 3.12
C MET A 2 19.05 -32.09 2.40
N ASP A 3 19.04 -32.11 1.08
CA ASP A 3 20.25 -32.28 0.26
C ASP A 3 21.20 -31.08 0.47
N GLU A 4 22.51 -31.31 0.40
CA GLU A 4 23.52 -30.26 0.62
C GLU A 4 23.37 -29.14 -0.42
N GLN A 5 23.01 -29.49 -1.66
CA GLN A 5 22.71 -28.50 -2.70
C GLN A 5 21.48 -27.66 -2.35
N ALA A 6 20.44 -28.27 -1.77
CA ALA A 6 19.24 -27.56 -1.33
C ALA A 6 19.55 -26.58 -0.19
N ARG A 7 20.44 -26.97 0.75
CA ARG A 7 20.89 -26.09 1.83
C ARG A 7 21.68 -24.88 1.30
N ILE A 8 22.59 -25.09 0.34
CA ILE A 8 23.36 -24.01 -0.29
C ILE A 8 22.43 -23.08 -1.08
N LEU A 9 21.53 -23.63 -1.89
CA LEU A 9 20.55 -22.85 -2.65
C LEU A 9 19.69 -21.99 -1.73
N ARG A 10 19.21 -22.57 -0.62
CA ARG A 10 18.43 -21.84 0.38
C ARG A 10 19.22 -20.68 1.00
N GLY A 11 20.50 -20.88 1.31
CA GLY A 11 21.38 -19.83 1.81
C GLY A 11 21.55 -18.67 0.83
N LYS A 12 21.63 -18.95 -0.48
CA LYS A 12 21.69 -17.91 -1.52
C LYS A 12 20.39 -17.14 -1.66
N ILE A 13 19.25 -17.83 -1.66
CA ILE A 13 17.92 -17.19 -1.70
C ILE A 13 17.74 -16.26 -0.50
N LEU A 14 18.06 -16.75 0.70
CA LEU A 14 17.98 -15.96 1.93
C LEU A 14 18.90 -14.73 1.88
N GLY A 15 20.12 -14.90 1.37
CA GLY A 15 21.06 -13.80 1.19
C GLY A 15 20.55 -12.73 0.21
N ALA A 16 19.96 -13.14 -0.91
CA ALA A 16 19.35 -12.22 -1.88
C ALA A 16 18.20 -11.42 -1.25
N LEU A 17 17.26 -12.11 -0.59
CA LEU A 17 16.13 -11.45 0.10
C LEU A 17 16.61 -10.46 1.17
N LEU A 18 17.67 -10.81 1.92
CA LEU A 18 18.23 -9.92 2.92
C LEU A 18 18.85 -8.67 2.30
N ARG A 19 19.51 -8.82 1.15
CA ARG A 19 20.08 -7.70 0.40
C ARG A 19 18.99 -6.77 -0.10
N ASP A 20 17.91 -7.33 -0.66
CA ASP A 20 16.81 -6.55 -1.22
C ASP A 20 16.09 -5.79 -0.10
N ALA A 21 15.71 -6.47 0.99
CA ALA A 21 15.14 -5.85 2.19
C ALA A 21 16.02 -4.70 2.74
N ARG A 22 17.35 -4.89 2.75
CA ARG A 22 18.28 -3.84 3.19
C ARG A 22 18.27 -2.64 2.25
N LEU A 23 18.25 -2.87 0.94
CA LEU A 23 18.25 -1.81 -0.07
C LEU A 23 16.94 -1.03 -0.07
N ASP A 24 15.80 -1.73 0.06
CA ASP A 24 14.47 -1.14 0.17
C ASP A 24 14.36 -0.24 1.42
N ALA A 25 14.93 -0.69 2.54
CA ALA A 25 15.04 0.10 3.77
C ALA A 25 16.09 1.23 3.70
N GLY A 26 16.82 1.36 2.60
CA GLY A 26 17.87 2.37 2.39
C GLY A 26 19.06 2.25 3.34
N LYS A 27 19.32 1.07 3.91
CA LYS A 27 20.36 0.86 4.93
C LYS A 27 21.68 0.40 4.32
N SER A 28 22.78 0.87 4.88
CA SER A 28 24.12 0.36 4.56
C SER A 28 24.42 -0.94 5.30
N MET A 29 25.33 -1.77 4.74
CA MET A 29 25.81 -2.98 5.43
C MET A 29 26.46 -2.68 6.79
N LYS A 30 27.00 -1.48 6.98
CA LYS A 30 27.61 -1.06 8.25
C LYS A 30 26.56 -0.82 9.33
N GLU A 31 25.43 -0.21 8.97
CA GLU A 31 24.32 0.03 9.91
C GLU A 31 23.69 -1.30 10.34
N VAL A 32 23.39 -2.17 9.38
CA VAL A 32 22.82 -3.51 9.63
C VAL A 32 23.80 -4.39 10.41
N GLY A 33 25.09 -4.34 10.09
CA GLY A 33 26.11 -5.08 10.84
C GLY A 33 26.18 -4.65 12.31
N LYS A 34 26.16 -3.34 12.57
CA LYS A 34 26.19 -2.80 13.94
C LYS A 34 24.99 -3.28 14.77
N LEU A 35 23.82 -3.41 14.16
CA LEU A 35 22.59 -3.86 14.84
C LEU A 35 22.73 -5.24 15.46
N ILE A 36 23.26 -6.20 14.70
CA ILE A 36 23.42 -7.59 15.15
C ILE A 36 24.82 -7.89 15.69
N GLY A 37 25.66 -6.86 15.87
CA GLY A 37 27.01 -6.99 16.43
C GLY A 37 28.04 -7.65 15.50
N VAL A 38 27.86 -7.56 14.18
CA VAL A 38 28.77 -8.15 13.18
C VAL A 38 29.39 -7.10 12.25
N SER A 39 30.44 -7.50 11.52
CA SER A 39 31.10 -6.62 10.55
C SER A 39 30.29 -6.47 9.25
N SER A 40 30.51 -5.39 8.49
CA SER A 40 29.95 -5.25 7.14
C SER A 40 30.38 -6.36 6.18
N ALA A 41 31.58 -6.93 6.36
CA ALA A 41 32.04 -8.09 5.60
C ALA A 41 31.23 -9.36 5.93
N THR A 42 30.79 -9.51 7.18
CA THR A 42 29.89 -10.58 7.61
C THR A 42 28.51 -10.42 6.96
N ILE A 43 27.95 -9.20 6.96
CA ILE A 43 26.70 -8.90 6.25
C ILE A 43 26.82 -9.21 4.75
N SER A 44 27.91 -8.76 4.11
CA SER A 44 28.18 -9.12 2.71
C SER A 44 28.23 -10.64 2.52
N SER A 45 28.79 -11.39 3.46
CA SER A 45 28.86 -12.86 3.37
C SER A 45 27.50 -13.52 3.55
N TYR A 46 26.62 -12.96 4.38
CA TYR A 46 25.20 -13.36 4.48
C TYR A 46 24.47 -13.09 3.17
N GLU A 47 24.57 -11.87 2.62
CA GLU A 47 23.88 -11.46 1.38
C GLU A 47 24.29 -12.27 0.14
N HIS A 48 25.51 -12.81 0.11
CA HIS A 48 25.99 -13.66 -0.98
C HIS A 48 25.78 -15.17 -0.72
N GLY A 49 25.14 -15.55 0.39
CA GLY A 49 24.95 -16.94 0.79
C GLY A 49 26.25 -17.70 1.09
N ARG A 50 27.36 -16.99 1.33
CA ARG A 50 28.67 -17.59 1.68
C ARG A 50 28.75 -17.99 3.15
N ARG A 51 27.96 -17.32 4.00
CA ARG A 51 27.77 -17.65 5.41
C ARG A 51 26.27 -17.68 5.69
N LEU A 52 25.84 -18.60 6.55
CA LEU A 52 24.44 -18.69 6.96
C LEU A 52 24.19 -17.79 8.17
N ILE A 53 23.12 -17.01 8.11
CA ILE A 53 22.61 -16.21 9.23
C ILE A 53 21.82 -17.11 10.19
N SER A 54 21.89 -16.84 11.49
CA SER A 54 21.08 -17.52 12.50
C SER A 54 19.69 -16.92 12.64
N LEU A 55 18.76 -17.64 13.27
CA LEU A 55 17.40 -17.16 13.48
C LEU A 55 17.35 -15.85 14.31
N PRO A 56 18.05 -15.71 15.46
CA PRO A 56 18.01 -14.45 16.23
C PRO A 56 18.61 -13.25 15.48
N GLU A 57 19.66 -13.48 14.68
CA GLU A 57 20.19 -12.43 13.80
C GLU A 57 19.14 -12.05 12.75
N LEU A 58 18.48 -13.03 12.12
CA LEU A 58 17.46 -12.79 11.11
C LEU A 58 16.23 -12.08 11.68
N GLU A 59 15.74 -12.48 12.87
CA GLU A 59 14.63 -11.84 13.59
C GLU A 59 14.92 -10.36 13.85
N LEU A 60 16.12 -10.05 14.35
CA LEU A 60 16.51 -8.68 14.65
C LEU A 60 16.66 -7.84 13.37
N LEU A 61 17.16 -8.43 12.28
CA LEU A 61 17.19 -7.77 10.98
C LEU A 61 15.79 -7.54 10.41
N ALA A 62 14.92 -8.55 10.44
CA ALA A 62 13.54 -8.45 9.99
C ALA A 62 12.79 -7.31 10.69
N TYR A 63 12.91 -7.24 12.02
CA TYR A 63 12.30 -6.18 12.83
C TYR A 63 12.81 -4.77 12.47
N HIS A 64 14.12 -4.59 12.24
CA HIS A 64 14.67 -3.27 11.91
C HIS A 64 14.56 -2.85 10.45
N LEU A 65 14.41 -3.82 9.55
CA LEU A 65 14.18 -3.57 8.12
C LEU A 65 12.70 -3.42 7.81
N ASP A 66 11.81 -3.58 8.80
CA ASP A 66 10.35 -3.55 8.66
C ASP A 66 9.85 -4.57 7.63
N VAL A 67 10.40 -5.79 7.70
CA VAL A 67 10.05 -6.91 6.81
C VAL A 67 9.55 -8.09 7.66
N PRO A 68 8.36 -8.65 7.38
CA PRO A 68 7.86 -9.82 8.10
C PRO A 68 8.85 -11.00 8.03
N LEU A 69 9.14 -11.62 9.18
CA LEU A 69 10.08 -12.74 9.27
C LEU A 69 9.72 -13.89 8.30
N GLN A 70 8.43 -14.13 8.11
CA GLN A 70 7.93 -15.19 7.23
C GLN A 70 8.40 -15.02 5.79
N ARG A 71 8.59 -13.79 5.30
CA ARG A 71 9.14 -13.49 3.96
C ARG A 71 10.51 -14.13 3.76
N PHE A 72 11.31 -14.20 4.82
CA PHE A 72 12.60 -14.84 4.78
C PHE A 72 12.53 -16.35 4.92
N ILE A 73 11.59 -16.89 5.72
CA ILE A 73 11.46 -18.31 6.06
C ILE A 73 10.76 -19.11 4.95
N GLU A 74 9.65 -18.58 4.44
CA GLU A 74 8.79 -19.14 3.40
C GLU A 74 8.57 -18.08 2.31
N PRO A 75 9.60 -17.80 1.49
CA PRO A 75 9.46 -16.82 0.42
C PRO A 75 8.43 -17.31 -0.60
N SER A 76 7.49 -16.45 -0.94
CA SER A 76 6.54 -16.67 -2.03
C SER A 76 7.22 -16.42 -3.39
N THR A 77 6.58 -16.85 -4.48
CA THR A 77 7.05 -16.51 -5.83
C THR A 77 7.01 -15.00 -6.08
N GLU A 78 6.04 -14.30 -5.49
CA GLU A 78 5.88 -12.85 -5.58
C GLU A 78 7.07 -12.10 -4.93
N ASP A 79 7.64 -12.66 -3.84
CA ASP A 79 8.82 -12.09 -3.18
C ASP A 79 10.09 -12.12 -4.05
N LEU A 80 10.08 -12.95 -5.10
CA LEU A 80 11.18 -13.14 -6.04
C LEU A 80 10.93 -12.41 -7.37
N GLU A 81 9.74 -11.83 -7.56
CA GLU A 81 9.41 -11.04 -8.74
C GLU A 81 9.90 -9.60 -8.55
N GLU A 82 10.57 -9.05 -9.56
CA GLU A 82 10.90 -7.63 -9.58
C GLU A 82 9.61 -6.82 -9.71
N GLU A 83 9.37 -5.89 -8.78
CA GLU A 83 8.23 -4.98 -8.92
C GLU A 83 8.31 -4.27 -10.29
N PRO A 84 7.18 -4.16 -11.02
CA PRO A 84 7.16 -3.53 -12.32
C PRO A 84 7.73 -2.10 -12.22
N HIS A 85 8.88 -1.89 -12.84
CA HIS A 85 9.54 -0.59 -12.87
C HIS A 85 8.80 0.32 -13.85
N PHE A 86 8.04 1.26 -13.30
CA PHE A 86 7.46 2.34 -14.09
C PHE A 86 8.43 3.51 -14.13
N ASP A 87 8.54 4.19 -15.28
CA ASP A 87 9.26 5.46 -15.37
C ASP A 87 8.54 6.50 -14.49
N PRO A 88 9.16 7.01 -13.41
CA PRO A 88 8.53 7.95 -12.50
C PRO A 88 8.09 9.24 -13.20
N GLN A 89 8.83 9.70 -14.21
CA GLN A 89 8.50 10.94 -14.93
C GLN A 89 7.25 10.80 -15.78
N VAL A 90 7.10 9.66 -16.46
CA VAL A 90 5.91 9.35 -17.25
C VAL A 90 4.68 9.29 -16.35
N MET A 91 4.79 8.62 -15.20
CA MET A 91 3.71 8.49 -14.24
C MET A 91 3.27 9.84 -13.65
N ILE A 92 4.22 10.67 -13.20
CA ILE A 92 3.93 12.02 -12.70
C ILE A 92 3.23 12.86 -13.77
N THR A 93 3.74 12.85 -15.00
CA THR A 93 3.18 13.64 -16.11
C THR A 93 1.76 13.21 -16.45
N LEU A 94 1.51 11.89 -16.51
CA LEU A 94 0.17 11.36 -16.76
C LEU A 94 -0.82 11.78 -15.67
N ARG A 95 -0.43 11.64 -14.40
CA ARG A 95 -1.28 12.02 -13.26
C ARG A 95 -1.58 13.51 -13.23
N GLN A 96 -0.60 14.37 -13.52
CA GLN A 96 -0.83 15.82 -13.63
C GLN A 96 -1.89 16.15 -14.70
N ARG A 97 -1.83 15.50 -15.87
CA ARG A 97 -2.81 15.70 -16.93
C ARG A 97 -4.21 15.19 -16.56
N MET A 98 -4.30 14.07 -15.84
CA MET A 98 -5.58 13.57 -15.33
C MET A 98 -6.21 14.56 -14.34
N ILE A 99 -5.45 15.04 -13.35
CA ILE A 99 -5.93 16.02 -12.36
C ILE A 99 -6.38 17.31 -13.05
N ALA A 100 -5.61 17.80 -14.03
CA ALA A 100 -5.97 18.96 -14.85
C ALA A 100 -7.30 18.78 -15.57
N ALA A 101 -7.51 17.62 -16.19
CA ALA A 101 -8.75 17.29 -16.89
C ALA A 101 -9.95 17.20 -15.94
N MET A 102 -9.77 16.58 -14.76
CA MET A 102 -10.81 16.49 -13.72
C MET A 102 -11.22 17.86 -13.20
N LEU A 103 -10.25 18.75 -12.91
CA LEU A 103 -10.55 20.13 -12.50
C LEU A 103 -11.34 20.88 -13.57
N ARG A 104 -10.91 20.76 -14.82
CA ARG A 104 -11.61 21.39 -15.96
C ARG A 104 -13.03 20.84 -16.10
N GLN A 105 -13.20 19.52 -16.01
CA GLN A 105 -14.50 18.87 -16.09
C GLN A 105 -15.42 19.41 -14.99
N ARG A 106 -14.98 19.40 -13.73
CA ARG A 106 -15.78 19.86 -12.60
C ARG A 106 -16.15 21.35 -12.72
N ARG A 107 -15.21 22.19 -13.15
CA ARG A 107 -15.50 23.61 -13.41
C ARG A 107 -16.61 23.78 -14.45
N LEU A 108 -16.57 22.99 -15.52
CA LEU A 108 -17.58 23.04 -16.59
C LEU A 108 -18.94 22.54 -16.13
N GLU A 109 -18.99 21.49 -15.30
CA GLU A 109 -20.23 21.00 -14.68
C GLU A 109 -20.92 22.07 -13.82
N LEU A 110 -20.13 22.91 -13.14
CA LEU A 110 -20.62 24.06 -12.36
C LEU A 110 -20.92 25.30 -13.23
N GLY A 111 -20.71 25.24 -14.54
CA GLY A 111 -20.94 26.36 -15.46
C GLY A 111 -20.01 27.57 -15.26
N LEU A 112 -18.88 27.39 -14.57
CA LEU A 112 -17.95 28.47 -14.24
C LEU A 112 -16.98 28.75 -15.39
N SER A 113 -16.74 30.02 -15.70
CA SER A 113 -15.60 30.41 -16.53
C SER A 113 -14.28 30.32 -15.77
N GLN A 114 -13.15 30.22 -16.48
CA GLN A 114 -11.81 30.24 -15.86
C GLN A 114 -11.59 31.54 -15.05
N LYS A 115 -12.15 32.68 -15.49
CA LYS A 115 -12.04 33.96 -14.79
C LYS A 115 -12.80 33.96 -13.47
N GLN A 116 -14.00 33.35 -13.43
CA GLN A 116 -14.79 33.22 -12.22
C GLN A 116 -14.10 32.31 -11.20
N LEU A 117 -13.62 31.13 -11.62
CA LEU A 117 -12.86 30.22 -10.74
C LEU A 117 -11.60 30.90 -10.20
N ALA A 118 -10.84 31.58 -11.06
CA ALA A 118 -9.63 32.29 -10.68
C ALA A 118 -9.89 33.40 -9.65
N THR A 119 -10.97 34.16 -9.84
CA THR A 119 -11.38 35.22 -8.90
C THR A 119 -11.75 34.64 -7.54
N ALA A 120 -12.57 33.57 -7.52
CA ALA A 120 -12.98 32.91 -6.29
C ALA A 120 -11.80 32.24 -5.55
N ALA A 121 -10.85 31.68 -6.29
CA ALA A 121 -9.64 31.05 -5.75
C ALA A 121 -8.47 32.04 -5.54
N SER A 122 -8.71 33.35 -5.66
CA SER A 122 -7.71 34.42 -5.45
C SER A 122 -6.41 34.23 -6.24
N MET A 123 -6.51 33.86 -7.53
CA MET A 123 -5.36 33.67 -8.41
C MET A 123 -5.57 34.26 -9.82
N PRO A 124 -4.50 34.46 -10.61
CA PRO A 124 -4.64 34.96 -11.98
C PRO A 124 -5.39 33.96 -12.90
N PRO A 125 -6.28 34.41 -13.80
CA PRO A 125 -6.96 33.53 -14.76
C PRO A 125 -6.00 32.72 -15.64
N SER A 126 -4.83 33.29 -15.98
CA SER A 126 -3.78 32.59 -16.71
C SER A 126 -3.23 31.38 -15.96
N ARG A 127 -3.22 31.41 -14.62
CA ARG A 127 -2.76 30.31 -13.77
C ARG A 127 -3.73 29.13 -13.81
N VAL A 128 -5.04 29.40 -13.63
CA VAL A 128 -6.09 28.39 -13.78
C VAL A 128 -6.03 27.76 -15.18
N SER A 129 -5.86 28.59 -16.21
CA SER A 129 -5.75 28.13 -17.59
C SER A 129 -4.55 27.20 -17.83
N ALA A 130 -3.38 27.54 -17.26
CA ALA A 130 -2.18 26.70 -17.35
C ALA A 130 -2.33 25.36 -16.60
N TYR A 131 -2.98 25.38 -15.43
CA TYR A 131 -3.30 24.18 -14.67
C TYR A 131 -4.24 23.25 -15.43
N GLU A 132 -5.35 23.74 -15.99
CA GLU A 132 -6.32 22.93 -16.73
C GLU A 132 -5.79 22.36 -18.06
N ARG A 133 -4.71 22.93 -18.62
CA ARG A 133 -4.02 22.37 -19.79
C ARG A 133 -2.96 21.33 -19.44
N GLY A 134 -2.55 21.27 -18.17
CA GLY A 134 -1.41 20.47 -17.74
C GLY A 134 -0.05 21.06 -18.13
N ASP A 135 0.00 22.33 -18.56
CA ASP A 135 1.25 23.04 -18.89
C ASP A 135 2.09 23.32 -17.64
N ARG A 136 1.44 23.31 -16.48
CA ARG A 136 2.04 23.63 -15.19
C ARG A 136 1.54 22.65 -14.13
N ALA A 137 2.47 22.07 -13.38
CA ALA A 137 2.14 21.28 -12.19
C ALA A 137 1.38 22.15 -11.18
N ILE A 138 0.37 21.57 -10.54
CA ILE A 138 -0.50 22.25 -9.58
C ILE A 138 0.06 21.99 -8.17
N PRO A 139 0.57 23.00 -7.44
CA PRO A 139 0.95 22.86 -6.05
C PRO A 139 -0.25 22.45 -5.18
N ILE A 140 -0.05 21.64 -4.14
CA ILE A 140 -1.14 21.19 -3.25
C ILE A 140 -1.98 22.35 -2.69
N PRO A 141 -1.41 23.46 -2.16
CA PRO A 141 -2.22 24.57 -1.67
C PRO A 141 -3.08 25.24 -2.75
N ASP A 142 -2.57 25.31 -3.98
CA ASP A 142 -3.34 25.83 -5.12
C ASP A 142 -4.47 24.87 -5.50
N LEU A 143 -4.20 23.56 -5.49
CA LEU A 143 -5.20 22.53 -5.72
C LEU A 143 -6.31 22.59 -4.65
N GLU A 144 -5.96 22.62 -3.37
CA GLU A 144 -6.90 22.74 -2.26
C GLU A 144 -7.80 23.98 -2.39
N ASN A 145 -7.22 25.13 -2.74
CA ASN A 145 -7.97 26.35 -2.97
C ASN A 145 -8.96 26.22 -4.16
N LEU A 146 -8.54 25.60 -5.26
CA LEU A 146 -9.43 25.35 -6.40
C LEU A 146 -10.55 24.38 -6.04
N LEU A 147 -10.23 23.28 -5.36
CA LEU A 147 -11.19 22.26 -4.96
C LEU A 147 -12.23 22.79 -3.96
N LYS A 148 -11.81 23.67 -3.04
CA LYS A 148 -12.73 24.36 -2.14
C LYS A 148 -13.78 25.19 -2.88
N VAL A 149 -13.39 25.88 -3.96
CA VAL A 149 -14.34 26.64 -4.80
C VAL A 149 -15.23 25.70 -5.61
N LEU A 150 -14.70 24.55 -6.04
CA LEU A 150 -15.41 23.55 -6.84
C LEU A 150 -16.28 22.58 -6.01
N ASP A 151 -16.32 22.77 -4.69
CA ASP A 151 -17.00 21.90 -3.72
C ASP A 151 -16.57 20.43 -3.86
N GLN A 152 -15.26 20.21 -3.76
CA GLN A 152 -14.60 18.92 -3.93
C GLN A 152 -13.54 18.70 -2.87
N ASN A 153 -13.18 17.44 -2.62
CA ASN A 153 -12.06 17.08 -1.76
C ASN A 153 -10.87 16.53 -2.57
N VAL A 154 -9.65 16.70 -2.06
CA VAL A 154 -8.43 16.12 -2.66
C VAL A 154 -8.55 14.60 -2.82
N SER A 155 -9.29 13.92 -1.92
CA SER A 155 -9.54 12.47 -1.98
C SER A 155 -10.26 12.00 -3.25
N GLU A 156 -11.01 12.89 -3.92
CA GLU A 156 -11.65 12.60 -5.22
C GLU A 156 -10.63 12.56 -6.37
N TYR A 157 -9.47 13.18 -6.18
CA TYR A 157 -8.40 13.31 -7.19
C TYR A 157 -7.25 12.34 -6.97
N LEU A 158 -7.26 11.54 -5.91
CA LEU A 158 -6.26 10.51 -5.66
C LEU A 158 -6.32 9.40 -6.73
N ASP A 159 -5.18 8.76 -6.98
CA ASP A 159 -5.14 7.58 -7.84
C ASP A 159 -5.92 6.43 -7.18
N ARG A 160 -6.83 5.80 -7.91
CA ARG A 160 -7.66 4.68 -7.43
C ARG A 160 -7.41 3.38 -8.20
N GLU A 161 -6.73 3.40 -9.33
CA GLU A 161 -6.60 2.19 -10.17
C GLU A 161 -5.15 1.83 -10.46
N GLY A 162 -4.27 2.83 -10.50
CA GLY A 162 -2.85 2.63 -10.69
C GLY A 162 -2.16 1.93 -9.51
N PRO A 163 -0.88 1.56 -9.68
CA PRO A 163 -0.10 0.86 -8.66
C PRO A 163 -0.03 1.65 -7.34
N ILE A 164 0.10 2.98 -7.43
CA ILE A 164 0.11 3.87 -6.26
C ILE A 164 -1.26 3.88 -5.58
N GLY A 165 -2.33 3.97 -6.35
CA GLY A 165 -3.69 3.91 -5.80
C GLY A 165 -4.00 2.59 -5.09
N LYS A 166 -3.53 1.46 -5.64
CA LYS A 166 -3.64 0.14 -4.99
C LYS A 166 -2.86 0.11 -3.68
N TRP A 167 -1.63 0.60 -3.69
CA TRP A 167 -0.78 0.70 -2.48
C TRP A 167 -1.45 1.52 -1.38
N HIS A 168 -1.95 2.73 -1.69
CA HIS A 168 -2.66 3.57 -0.71
C HIS A 168 -3.87 2.86 -0.09
N ARG A 169 -4.69 2.18 -0.90
CA ARG A 169 -5.84 1.43 -0.37
C ARG A 169 -5.43 0.30 0.56
N SER A 170 -4.34 -0.41 0.25
CA SER A 170 -3.81 -1.44 1.14
C SER A 170 -3.38 -0.85 2.48
N GLN A 171 -2.71 0.31 2.47
CA GLN A 171 -2.32 1.03 3.68
C GLN A 171 -3.55 1.47 4.51
N GLU A 172 -4.54 2.10 3.87
CA GLU A 172 -5.79 2.50 4.54
C GLU A 172 -6.61 1.32 5.07
N ALA A 173 -6.60 0.19 4.37
CA ALA A 173 -7.24 -1.04 4.84
C ALA A 173 -6.53 -1.61 6.06
N PHE A 174 -5.19 -1.58 6.06
CA PHE A 174 -4.39 -2.04 7.19
C PHE A 174 -4.56 -1.16 8.41
N GLU A 175 -4.54 0.17 8.27
CA GLU A 175 -4.79 1.07 9.42
C GLU A 175 -6.19 0.88 10.01
N ARG A 176 -7.24 0.76 9.16
CA ARG A 176 -8.59 0.44 9.64
C ARG A 176 -8.68 -0.91 10.35
N PHE A 177 -7.89 -1.90 9.92
CA PHE A 177 -7.80 -3.19 10.60
C PHE A 177 -7.17 -3.04 11.99
N ARG A 178 -6.11 -2.23 12.12
CA ARG A 178 -5.44 -1.95 13.40
C ARG A 178 -6.31 -1.18 14.39
N GLU A 179 -7.27 -0.41 13.90
CA GLU A 179 -8.26 0.29 14.72
C GLU A 179 -9.36 -0.62 15.28
N LEU A 180 -9.47 -1.88 14.81
CA LEU A 180 -10.44 -2.83 15.34
C LEU A 180 -10.12 -3.20 16.80
N PRO A 181 -11.13 -3.56 17.61
CA PRO A 181 -10.91 -4.21 18.91
C PRO A 181 -10.01 -5.46 18.81
N GLU A 182 -9.19 -5.72 19.83
CA GLU A 182 -8.21 -6.82 19.85
C GLU A 182 -8.85 -8.19 19.61
N ASP A 183 -10.04 -8.43 20.18
CA ASP A 183 -10.81 -9.67 20.00
C ASP A 183 -11.22 -9.88 18.54
N LEU A 184 -11.59 -8.81 17.83
CA LEU A 184 -11.86 -8.90 16.40
C LEU A 184 -10.57 -9.12 15.60
N GLN A 185 -9.47 -8.44 15.94
CA GLN A 185 -8.18 -8.65 15.26
C GLN A 185 -7.71 -10.10 15.38
N GLU A 186 -7.81 -10.68 16.58
CA GLU A 186 -7.50 -12.10 16.83
C GLU A 186 -8.42 -13.01 16.01
N PHE A 187 -9.74 -12.75 16.04
CA PHE A 187 -10.71 -13.52 15.27
C PHE A 187 -10.41 -13.51 13.77
N PHE A 188 -10.04 -12.35 13.20
CA PHE A 188 -9.70 -12.20 11.79
C PHE A 188 -8.37 -12.90 11.41
N SER A 189 -7.44 -13.02 12.35
CA SER A 189 -6.09 -13.54 12.11
C SER A 189 -6.04 -15.07 12.12
N ASP A 190 -7.07 -15.73 12.65
CA ASP A 190 -7.16 -17.19 12.70
C ASP A 190 -7.66 -17.77 11.36
N GLU A 191 -6.94 -18.75 10.82
CA GLU A 191 -7.30 -19.45 9.59
C GLU A 191 -8.59 -20.27 9.73
N GLU A 192 -8.90 -20.80 10.92
CA GLU A 192 -10.13 -21.55 11.19
C GLU A 192 -11.38 -20.65 11.11
N HIS A 193 -11.24 -19.35 11.36
CA HIS A 193 -12.35 -18.40 11.32
C HIS A 193 -12.77 -17.98 9.90
N ARG A 194 -12.02 -18.36 8.86
CA ARG A 194 -12.31 -17.99 7.46
C ARG A 194 -13.74 -18.31 7.03
N THR A 195 -14.31 -19.41 7.50
CA THR A 195 -15.69 -19.79 7.15
C THR A 195 -16.71 -18.83 7.76
N TYR A 196 -16.52 -18.42 9.02
CA TYR A 196 -17.39 -17.44 9.69
C TYR A 196 -17.28 -16.06 9.03
N LEU A 197 -16.07 -15.64 8.66
CA LEU A 197 -15.87 -14.38 7.94
C LEU A 197 -16.57 -14.37 6.58
N ARG A 198 -16.53 -15.49 5.83
CA ARG A 198 -17.30 -15.64 4.59
C ARG A 198 -18.79 -15.58 4.83
N MET A 199 -19.29 -16.24 5.88
CA MET A 199 -20.71 -16.17 6.23
C MET A 199 -21.12 -14.73 6.56
N ALA A 200 -20.35 -14.03 7.40
CA ALA A 200 -20.61 -12.63 7.73
C ALA A 200 -20.64 -11.74 6.48
N GLN A 201 -19.69 -11.92 5.55
CA GLN A 201 -19.66 -11.21 4.27
C GLN A 201 -20.87 -11.53 3.38
N GLN A 202 -21.35 -12.77 3.37
CA GLN A 202 -22.55 -13.15 2.62
C GLN A 202 -23.81 -12.54 3.24
N LEU A 203 -23.95 -12.65 4.57
CA LEU A 203 -25.06 -12.08 5.33
C LEU A 203 -25.16 -10.57 5.17
N SER A 204 -24.02 -9.86 5.12
CA SER A 204 -24.02 -8.40 4.95
C SER A 204 -24.57 -7.91 3.61
N ARG A 205 -24.75 -8.81 2.62
CA ARG A 205 -25.32 -8.50 1.30
C ARG A 205 -26.82 -8.74 1.23
N ILE A 206 -27.39 -9.40 2.24
CA ILE A 206 -28.81 -9.76 2.28
C ILE A 206 -29.61 -8.53 2.78
N PRO A 207 -30.74 -8.17 2.14
CA PRO A 207 -31.65 -7.15 2.66
C PRO A 207 -32.11 -7.48 4.08
N LEU A 208 -32.33 -6.46 4.92
CA LEU A 208 -32.65 -6.64 6.33
C LEU A 208 -33.92 -7.49 6.56
N GLU A 209 -34.90 -7.38 5.68
CA GLU A 209 -36.16 -8.15 5.75
C GLU A 209 -35.91 -9.65 5.59
N ASP A 210 -35.12 -10.03 4.58
CA ASP A 210 -34.74 -11.42 4.33
C ASP A 210 -33.87 -11.98 5.47
N LEU A 211 -33.00 -11.15 6.04
CA LEU A 211 -32.15 -11.54 7.17
C LEU A 211 -32.97 -11.82 8.45
N ARG A 212 -34.07 -11.09 8.65
CA ARG A 212 -35.02 -11.38 9.75
C ARG A 212 -35.73 -12.71 9.55
N ALA A 213 -36.20 -13.00 8.34
CA ALA A 213 -36.81 -14.28 8.03
C ALA A 213 -35.85 -15.46 8.27
N VAL A 214 -34.57 -15.29 7.91
CA VAL A 214 -33.51 -16.28 8.21
C VAL A 214 -33.33 -16.44 9.73
N ALA A 215 -33.33 -15.34 10.49
CA ALA A 215 -33.20 -15.39 11.95
C ALA A 215 -34.39 -16.09 12.63
N GLU A 216 -35.63 -15.83 12.18
CA GLU A 216 -36.84 -16.50 12.66
C GLU A 216 -36.80 -18.00 12.36
N ALA A 217 -36.45 -18.38 11.13
CA ALA A 217 -36.33 -19.79 10.75
C ALA A 217 -35.23 -20.53 11.55
N LEU A 218 -34.12 -19.86 11.89
CA LEU A 218 -33.09 -20.42 12.77
C LEU A 218 -33.57 -20.53 14.21
N GLN A 219 -34.35 -19.57 14.73
CA GLN A 219 -34.94 -19.68 16.06
C GLN A 219 -35.89 -20.88 16.15
N ASP A 220 -36.74 -21.08 15.14
CA ASP A 220 -37.66 -22.21 15.08
C ASP A 220 -36.95 -23.58 15.00
N LEU A 221 -35.73 -23.63 14.43
CA LEU A 221 -34.92 -24.84 14.33
C LEU A 221 -34.23 -25.22 15.65
N VAL A 222 -33.98 -24.24 16.52
CA VAL A 222 -33.19 -24.41 17.76
C VAL A 222 -34.09 -24.38 19.01
N ALA A 223 -35.38 -24.06 18.85
CA ALA A 223 -36.42 -24.12 19.88
C ALA A 223 -37.01 -25.54 20.04
#